data_AF-A0AAD9QXC6-F1
#
_entry.id   AF-A0AAD9QXC6-F1
#
_cell.length_a   1.000
_cell.length_b   1.000
_cell.length_c   1.000
_cell.angle_alpha   90.00
_cell.angle_beta   90.00
_cell.angle_gamma   90.00
#
_symmetry.space_group_name_H-M   'P 1'
#
loop_
_entity.id
_entity.type
_entity.pdbx_description
1 polymer ?
#
loop_
_entity_poly.entity_id
_entity_poly.type
_entity_poly.pdbx_seq_one_letter_code
_entity_poly.pdbx_strand_id
1 'polypeptide(L)'
;MLTSATYSERLCLIAIDEPHCIQHWGFSAKKGEQAFRKWFSRICEICSLVKGVPLVALTASKKTKEKIIKALEMENAVIVNPNPNRKNIAYSVQAVSGGANNTFAPFIEDLRKNGTSSGRVIIYCQTIKVVSHVYGVLKGDLGGDIEVATVMAIHAKLEYLKTSFSKDILDTASVKNAALFTSPELLSGFGATQIHQTLTNCQYLFSVADVHKYVDIWDPSVATEIMVAIQQVFGDTNYEDNFSEEEDSNFFSFVFWGSEQEEELFHNLPEEFFLSVENSDSDSDN
;
A
#
# COMPACT_ATOMS: atom_id res chain seq x y z
N MET A 1 9.52 6.60 -28.42
CA MET A 1 8.44 5.60 -28.35
C MET A 1 7.07 6.21 -28.63
N LEU A 2 6.59 7.19 -27.83
CA LEU A 2 5.26 7.81 -27.98
C LEU A 2 5.07 8.62 -29.28
N THR A 3 6.16 9.08 -29.90
CA THR A 3 6.18 9.83 -31.16
C THR A 3 6.30 8.95 -32.41
N SER A 4 6.43 7.63 -32.25
CA SER A 4 6.48 6.70 -33.38
C SER A 4 5.14 6.69 -34.12
N ALA A 5 5.18 6.68 -35.46
CA ALA A 5 3.97 6.64 -36.30
C ALA A 5 3.05 5.47 -35.90
N THR A 6 3.61 4.29 -35.65
CA THR A 6 2.85 3.10 -35.22
C THR A 6 2.13 3.29 -33.89
N TYR A 7 2.74 4.03 -32.95
CA TYR A 7 2.14 4.29 -31.65
C TYR A 7 1.08 5.40 -31.74
N SER A 8 1.40 6.48 -32.47
CA SER A 8 0.50 7.61 -32.69
C SER A 8 -0.77 7.20 -33.46
N GLU A 9 -0.66 6.28 -34.42
CA GLU A 9 -1.81 5.79 -35.19
C GLU A 9 -2.72 4.84 -34.38
N ARG A 10 -2.17 4.19 -33.35
CA ARG A 10 -2.89 3.20 -32.54
C ARG A 10 -3.41 3.76 -31.21
N LEU A 11 -2.92 4.91 -30.77
CA LEU A 11 -3.32 5.54 -29.51
C LEU A 11 -4.68 6.24 -29.69
N CYS A 12 -5.72 5.70 -29.05
CA CYS A 12 -7.10 6.15 -29.23
C CYS A 12 -7.65 7.02 -28.10
N LEU A 13 -7.10 6.95 -26.89
CA LEU A 13 -7.60 7.64 -25.70
C LEU A 13 -6.52 7.66 -24.61
N ILE A 14 -6.47 8.75 -23.85
CA ILE A 14 -5.76 8.81 -22.57
C ILE A 14 -6.81 8.87 -21.46
N ALA A 15 -6.71 7.97 -20.49
CA ALA A 15 -7.56 7.96 -19.30
C ALA A 15 -6.71 8.24 -18.06
N ILE A 16 -7.08 9.28 -17.32
CA ILE A 16 -6.45 9.64 -16.05
C ILE A 16 -7.46 9.40 -14.93
N ASP A 17 -7.21 8.37 -14.15
CA ASP A 17 -7.96 8.10 -12.93
C ASP A 17 -7.37 8.87 -11.75
N GLU A 18 -8.24 9.28 -10.83
CA GLU A 18 -7.89 10.10 -9.67
C GLU A 18 -7.02 11.36 -9.97
N PRO A 19 -7.34 12.16 -10.99
CA PRO A 19 -6.59 13.37 -11.35
C PRO A 19 -6.62 14.43 -10.22
N HIS A 20 -7.51 14.27 -9.25
CA HIS A 20 -7.55 15.10 -8.05
C HIS A 20 -6.27 14.95 -7.19
N CYS A 21 -5.53 13.85 -7.35
CA CYS A 21 -4.23 13.61 -6.72
C CYS A 21 -3.13 14.52 -7.27
N ILE A 22 -3.24 15.03 -8.49
CA ILE A 22 -2.25 15.95 -9.09
C ILE A 22 -1.99 17.14 -8.16
N GLN A 23 -3.04 17.68 -7.55
CA GLN A 23 -2.96 18.83 -6.65
C GLN A 23 -2.40 18.49 -5.26
N HIS A 24 -2.62 17.26 -4.78
CA HIS A 24 -2.24 16.85 -3.43
C HIS A 24 -0.86 16.20 -3.37
N TRP A 25 -0.48 15.48 -4.43
CA TRP A 25 0.73 14.67 -4.48
C TRP A 25 1.75 15.23 -5.47
N GLY A 26 1.31 15.87 -6.55
CA GLY A 26 2.18 16.45 -7.57
C GLY A 26 2.81 17.78 -7.19
N PHE A 27 2.13 18.57 -6.36
CA PHE A 27 2.62 19.88 -5.90
C PHE A 27 2.89 19.85 -4.40
N SER A 28 3.92 20.58 -3.95
CA SER A 28 4.24 20.71 -2.53
C SER A 28 3.10 21.38 -1.77
N ALA A 29 2.65 20.73 -0.71
CA ALA A 29 1.60 21.25 0.16
C ALA A 29 2.08 22.48 0.97
N LYS A 30 3.39 22.59 1.25
CA LYS A 30 4.01 23.72 1.95
C LYS A 30 5.20 24.29 1.17
N LYS A 31 5.45 25.58 1.38
CA LYS A 31 6.58 26.30 0.80
C LYS A 31 7.88 25.77 1.44
N GLY A 32 8.69 25.04 0.66
CA GLY A 32 9.96 24.46 1.12
C GLY A 32 9.96 22.94 1.31
N GLU A 33 8.81 22.27 1.21
CA GLU A 33 8.74 20.80 1.21
C GLU A 33 8.77 20.26 -0.23
N GLN A 34 9.27 19.04 -0.44
CA GLN A 34 9.17 18.36 -1.73
C GLN A 34 7.77 17.78 -1.94
N ALA A 35 7.35 17.67 -3.21
CA ALA A 35 6.08 17.04 -3.56
C ALA A 35 6.16 15.52 -3.32
N PHE A 36 5.12 14.94 -2.71
CA PHE A 36 5.06 13.50 -2.38
C PHE A 36 5.27 12.60 -3.60
N ARG A 37 4.75 12.99 -4.77
CA ARG A 37 4.99 12.34 -6.07
C ARG A 37 5.11 13.38 -7.16
N LYS A 38 6.29 13.98 -7.29
CA LYS A 38 6.59 15.05 -8.27
C LYS A 38 6.12 14.73 -9.69
N TRP A 39 6.25 13.48 -10.14
CA TRP A 39 5.80 13.03 -11.47
C TRP A 39 4.32 13.25 -11.76
N PHE A 40 3.45 13.27 -10.74
CA PHE A 40 2.02 13.55 -10.93
C PHE A 40 1.77 14.98 -11.42
N SER A 41 2.67 15.92 -11.14
CA SER A 41 2.58 17.29 -11.70
C SER A 41 2.94 17.35 -13.19
N ARG A 42 3.67 16.35 -13.70
CA ARG A 42 4.19 16.30 -15.08
C ARG A 42 3.31 15.49 -16.03
N ILE A 43 2.16 14.98 -15.58
CA ILE A 43 1.22 14.21 -16.41
C ILE A 43 0.78 15.01 -17.65
N CYS A 44 0.69 16.33 -17.54
CA CYS A 44 0.38 17.21 -18.66
C CYS A 44 1.44 17.13 -19.77
N GLU A 45 2.72 16.94 -19.43
CA GLU A 45 3.80 16.83 -20.43
C GLU A 45 3.60 15.61 -21.32
N ILE A 46 3.15 14.49 -20.73
CA ILE A 46 2.80 13.28 -21.49
C ILE A 46 1.65 13.57 -22.46
N CYS A 47 0.62 14.28 -21.99
CA CYS A 47 -0.52 14.67 -22.83
C CYS A 47 -0.09 15.57 -24.01
N SER A 48 0.87 16.47 -23.78
CA SER A 48 1.42 17.36 -24.80
C SER A 48 2.23 16.65 -25.90
N LEU A 49 2.77 15.46 -25.62
CA LEU A 49 3.51 14.66 -26.60
C LEU A 49 2.59 13.93 -27.61
N VAL A 50 1.32 13.74 -27.27
CA VAL A 50 0.35 12.96 -28.06
C VAL A 50 -0.86 13.81 -28.47
N LYS A 51 -0.57 14.83 -29.29
CA LYS A 51 -1.58 15.78 -29.76
C LYS A 51 -2.67 15.10 -30.60
N GLY A 52 -3.92 15.52 -30.42
CA GLY A 52 -5.07 15.03 -31.18
C GLY A 52 -5.73 13.78 -30.58
N VAL A 53 -5.18 13.20 -29.51
CA VAL A 53 -5.79 12.07 -28.79
C VAL A 53 -6.78 12.60 -27.74
N PRO A 54 -8.02 12.06 -27.67
CA PRO A 54 -8.97 12.40 -26.63
C PRO A 54 -8.41 12.12 -25.22
N LEU A 55 -8.74 13.00 -24.27
CA LEU A 55 -8.36 12.88 -22.87
C LEU A 55 -9.62 12.78 -21.98
N VAL A 56 -9.67 11.76 -21.13
CA VAL A 56 -10.71 11.56 -20.13
C VAL A 56 -10.10 11.57 -18.72
N ALA A 57 -10.68 12.37 -17.84
CA ALA A 57 -10.25 12.50 -16.45
C ALA A 57 -11.42 12.09 -15.52
N LEU A 58 -11.20 11.09 -14.66
CA LEU A 58 -12.24 10.48 -13.83
C LEU A 58 -12.06 10.87 -12.37
N THR A 59 -13.04 11.55 -11.77
CA THR A 59 -12.97 11.90 -10.34
C THR A 59 -14.34 11.91 -9.66
N ALA A 60 -14.37 11.46 -8.40
CA ALA A 60 -15.53 11.58 -7.53
C ALA A 60 -15.67 12.99 -6.91
N SER A 61 -14.58 13.75 -6.79
CA SER A 61 -14.57 15.02 -6.06
C SER A 61 -14.96 16.20 -6.93
N LYS A 62 -16.07 16.88 -6.58
CA LYS A 62 -16.51 18.06 -7.33
C LYS A 62 -15.64 19.30 -7.12
N LYS A 63 -14.92 19.38 -6.00
CA LYS A 63 -14.21 20.61 -5.57
C LYS A 63 -12.91 20.88 -6.36
N THR A 64 -12.42 19.90 -7.12
CA THR A 64 -11.10 19.97 -7.75
C THR A 64 -11.17 20.10 -9.28
N LYS A 65 -12.36 20.18 -9.89
CA LYS A 65 -12.53 20.11 -11.35
C LYS A 65 -11.77 21.18 -12.12
N GLU A 66 -11.93 22.45 -11.74
CA GLU A 66 -11.25 23.56 -12.41
C GLU A 66 -9.72 23.42 -12.30
N LYS A 67 -9.24 22.94 -11.15
CA LYS A 67 -7.82 22.67 -10.94
C LYS A 67 -7.32 21.52 -11.81
N ILE A 68 -8.12 20.47 -11.99
CA ILE A 68 -7.81 19.33 -12.85
C ILE A 68 -7.75 19.77 -14.32
N ILE A 69 -8.79 20.47 -14.80
CA ILE A 69 -8.86 20.99 -16.17
C ILE A 69 -7.65 21.87 -16.47
N LYS A 70 -7.29 22.76 -15.53
CA LYS A 70 -6.12 23.62 -15.67
C LYS A 70 -4.80 22.83 -15.62
N ALA A 71 -4.67 21.86 -14.72
CA ALA A 71 -3.42 21.10 -14.57
C ALA A 71 -3.15 20.13 -15.72
N LEU A 72 -4.20 19.68 -16.41
CA LEU A 72 -4.13 18.81 -17.58
C LEU A 72 -4.25 19.57 -18.91
N GLU A 73 -4.29 20.91 -18.85
CA GLU A 73 -4.47 21.79 -20.02
C GLU A 73 -5.61 21.34 -20.95
N MET A 74 -6.73 20.90 -20.37
CA MET A 74 -7.86 20.41 -21.15
C MET A 74 -8.60 21.56 -21.82
N GLU A 75 -8.49 21.64 -23.14
CA GLU A 75 -9.25 22.61 -23.94
C GLU A 75 -10.69 22.12 -24.20
N ASN A 76 -11.67 23.00 -24.01
CA ASN A 76 -13.10 22.73 -24.28
C ASN A 76 -13.65 21.45 -23.63
N ALA A 77 -13.20 21.13 -22.41
CA ALA A 77 -13.57 19.90 -21.71
C ALA A 77 -15.09 19.78 -21.49
N VAL A 78 -15.66 18.64 -21.90
CA VAL A 78 -17.06 18.29 -21.60
C VAL A 78 -17.16 17.76 -20.17
N ILE A 79 -17.95 18.45 -19.33
CA ILE A 79 -18.10 18.09 -17.91
C ILE A 79 -19.37 17.25 -17.72
N VAL A 80 -19.19 15.97 -17.38
CA VAL A 80 -20.29 15.05 -17.07
C VAL A 80 -20.40 14.87 -15.56
N ASN A 81 -21.56 15.20 -14.99
CA ASN A 81 -21.82 15.15 -13.55
C ASN A 81 -23.05 14.29 -13.24
N PRO A 82 -22.88 12.97 -13.06
CA PRO A 82 -24.00 12.12 -12.67
C PRO A 82 -24.50 12.48 -11.26
N ASN A 83 -25.78 12.20 -11.01
CA ASN A 83 -26.36 12.30 -9.67
C ASN A 83 -25.75 11.19 -8.79
N PRO A 84 -25.08 11.52 -7.65
CA PRO A 84 -24.49 10.52 -6.79
C PRO A 84 -25.51 9.72 -5.97
N ASN A 85 -26.79 10.09 -5.99
CA ASN A 85 -27.82 9.47 -5.18
C ASN A 85 -28.00 7.98 -5.51
N ARG A 86 -27.88 7.12 -4.49
CA ARG A 86 -28.13 5.67 -4.57
C ARG A 86 -29.40 5.33 -3.81
N LYS A 87 -30.51 5.13 -4.53
CA LYS A 87 -31.85 4.88 -3.95
C LYS A 87 -31.93 3.62 -3.07
N ASN A 88 -30.98 2.71 -3.21
CA ASN A 88 -30.86 1.49 -2.42
C ASN A 88 -30.05 1.65 -1.12
N ILE A 89 -29.63 2.88 -0.77
CA ILE A 89 -28.92 3.18 0.49
C ILE A 89 -29.84 3.98 1.40
N ALA A 90 -30.11 3.44 2.58
CA ALA A 90 -30.80 4.14 3.66
C ALA A 90 -29.78 4.72 4.65
N TYR A 91 -30.06 5.92 5.18
CA TYR A 91 -29.23 6.58 6.18
C TYR A 91 -29.96 6.59 7.52
N SER A 92 -29.24 6.26 8.59
CA SER A 92 -29.71 6.40 9.97
C SER A 92 -28.62 7.06 10.80
N VAL A 93 -29.01 7.90 11.75
CA VAL A 93 -28.10 8.56 12.69
C VAL A 93 -28.59 8.25 14.10
N GLN A 94 -27.71 7.67 14.90
CA GLN A 94 -28.00 7.34 16.30
C GLN A 94 -26.95 8.00 17.19
N ALA A 95 -27.40 8.64 18.27
CA ALA A 95 -26.50 9.15 19.28
C ALA A 95 -25.85 7.99 20.05
N VAL A 96 -24.53 8.01 20.16
CA VAL A 96 -23.76 7.00 20.91
C VAL A 96 -23.90 7.29 22.40
N SER A 97 -24.48 6.36 23.16
CA SER A 97 -24.66 6.49 24.61
C SER A 97 -24.35 5.17 25.32
N GLY A 98 -23.57 5.22 26.41
CA GLY A 98 -23.30 4.04 27.24
C GLY A 98 -22.14 3.14 26.79
N GLY A 99 -21.19 3.67 26.01
CA GLY A 99 -20.00 2.93 25.57
C GLY A 99 -20.26 1.97 24.40
N ALA A 100 -19.21 1.28 23.95
CA ALA A 100 -19.28 0.38 22.79
C ALA A 100 -20.28 -0.77 23.01
N ASN A 101 -20.28 -1.38 24.20
CA ASN A 101 -21.18 -2.50 24.54
C ASN A 101 -22.65 -2.16 24.28
N ASN A 102 -23.14 -1.03 24.81
CA ASN A 102 -24.54 -0.64 24.62
C ASN A 102 -24.84 -0.22 23.16
N THR A 103 -23.88 0.40 22.50
CA THR A 103 -24.05 0.89 21.13
C THR A 103 -24.18 -0.27 20.14
N PHE A 104 -23.38 -1.33 20.32
CA PHE A 104 -23.38 -2.50 19.45
C PHE A 104 -24.34 -3.61 19.91
N ALA A 105 -24.99 -3.50 21.08
CA ALA A 105 -25.86 -4.56 21.60
C ALA A 105 -26.97 -5.01 20.61
N PRO A 106 -27.72 -4.09 19.95
CA PRO A 106 -28.75 -4.50 18.99
C PRO A 106 -28.14 -5.23 17.78
N PHE A 107 -26.98 -4.77 17.32
CA PHE A 107 -26.26 -5.37 16.21
C PHE A 107 -25.75 -6.78 16.55
N ILE A 108 -25.19 -6.95 17.75
CA ILE A 108 -24.74 -8.25 18.26
C ILE A 108 -25.91 -9.22 18.39
N GLU A 109 -27.06 -8.76 18.87
CA GLU A 109 -28.27 -9.59 18.99
C GLU A 109 -28.77 -10.06 17.62
N ASP A 110 -28.78 -9.17 16.62
CA ASP A 110 -29.14 -9.52 15.25
C ASP A 110 -28.17 -10.52 14.62
N LEU A 111 -26.87 -10.39 14.89
CA LEU A 111 -25.86 -11.37 14.46
C LEU A 111 -26.06 -12.72 15.15
N ARG A 112 -26.37 -12.76 16.45
CA ARG A 112 -26.64 -14.01 17.18
C ARG A 112 -27.89 -14.73 16.63
N LYS A 113 -28.94 -13.99 16.26
CA LYS A 113 -30.19 -14.56 15.72
C LYS A 113 -30.02 -15.10 14.31
N ASN A 114 -29.33 -14.36 13.44
CA ASN A 114 -29.28 -14.65 12.01
C ASN A 114 -27.99 -15.36 11.56
N GLY A 115 -26.93 -15.35 12.38
CA GLY A 115 -25.65 -15.99 12.10
C GLY A 115 -25.10 -15.63 10.72
N THR A 116 -24.70 -16.64 9.96
CA THR A 116 -24.19 -16.51 8.58
C THR A 116 -25.23 -16.06 7.56
N SER A 117 -26.52 -16.05 7.92
CA SER A 117 -27.59 -15.50 7.07
C SER A 117 -27.76 -13.99 7.25
N SER A 118 -27.02 -13.38 8.19
CA SER A 118 -26.96 -11.93 8.33
C SER A 118 -26.31 -11.26 7.10
N GLY A 119 -26.71 -10.02 6.82
CA GLY A 119 -26.06 -9.22 5.79
C GLY A 119 -24.61 -8.90 6.16
N ARG A 120 -23.74 -8.71 5.15
CA ARG A 120 -22.36 -8.28 5.38
C ARG A 120 -22.32 -6.86 5.92
N VAL A 121 -21.54 -6.62 6.98
CA VAL A 121 -21.42 -5.31 7.62
C VAL A 121 -19.97 -4.85 7.63
N ILE A 122 -19.77 -3.57 7.32
CA ILE A 122 -18.48 -2.88 7.41
C ILE A 122 -18.60 -1.83 8.52
N ILE A 123 -17.71 -1.89 9.52
CA ILE A 123 -17.65 -0.93 10.62
C ILE A 123 -16.43 -0.05 10.42
N TYR A 124 -16.64 1.23 10.14
CA TYR A 124 -15.56 2.22 10.06
C TYR A 124 -15.29 2.81 11.43
N CYS A 125 -14.03 2.73 11.87
CA CYS A 125 -13.55 3.33 13.11
C CYS A 125 -12.54 4.43 12.78
N GLN A 126 -12.51 5.49 13.59
CA GLN A 126 -11.59 6.62 13.37
C GLN A 126 -10.14 6.27 13.72
N THR A 127 -9.93 5.46 14.75
CA THR A 127 -8.59 5.06 15.23
C THR A 127 -8.55 3.57 15.51
N ILE A 128 -7.35 3.01 15.53
CA ILE A 128 -7.13 1.59 15.79
C ILE A 128 -7.43 1.23 17.24
N LYS A 129 -7.19 2.13 18.19
CA LYS A 129 -7.64 1.94 19.57
C LYS A 129 -9.16 1.69 19.62
N VAL A 130 -9.94 2.39 18.80
CA VAL A 130 -11.37 2.15 18.67
C VAL A 130 -11.63 0.82 17.95
N VAL A 131 -10.90 0.47 16.88
CA VAL A 131 -11.01 -0.84 16.23
C VAL A 131 -10.77 -1.98 17.22
N SER A 132 -9.66 -1.96 17.96
CA SER A 132 -9.30 -2.97 18.96
C SER A 132 -10.33 -3.03 20.08
N HIS A 133 -10.84 -1.89 20.54
CA HIS A 133 -11.90 -1.85 21.55
C HIS A 133 -13.20 -2.48 21.02
N VAL A 134 -13.68 -2.06 19.85
CA VAL A 134 -14.89 -2.60 19.21
C VAL A 134 -14.73 -4.09 18.92
N TYR A 135 -13.57 -4.52 18.43
CA TYR A 135 -13.28 -5.93 18.22
C TYR A 135 -13.32 -6.73 19.52
N GLY A 136 -12.71 -6.22 20.60
CA GLY A 136 -12.75 -6.88 21.91
C GLY A 136 -14.18 -7.08 22.41
N VAL A 137 -15.04 -6.07 22.22
CA VAL A 137 -16.48 -6.17 22.54
C VAL A 137 -17.17 -7.23 21.70
N LEU A 138 -17.02 -7.14 20.37
CA LEU A 138 -17.66 -8.08 19.45
C LEU A 138 -17.20 -9.52 19.69
N LYS A 139 -15.88 -9.74 19.87
CA LYS A 139 -15.30 -11.05 20.15
C LYS A 139 -15.75 -11.61 21.50
N GLY A 140 -15.78 -10.78 22.53
CA GLY A 140 -16.25 -11.17 23.86
C GLY A 140 -17.69 -11.64 23.84
N ASP A 141 -18.54 -11.00 23.03
CA ASP A 141 -19.96 -11.34 22.93
C ASP A 141 -20.28 -12.45 21.91
N LEU A 142 -19.61 -12.50 20.75
CA LEU A 142 -19.96 -13.41 19.65
C LEU A 142 -19.10 -14.69 19.62
N GLY A 143 -17.99 -14.74 20.36
CA GLY A 143 -17.11 -15.91 20.42
C GLY A 143 -16.05 -15.97 19.31
N GLY A 144 -15.51 -17.17 19.07
CA GLY A 144 -14.29 -17.41 18.29
C GLY A 144 -14.39 -17.23 16.77
N ASP A 145 -15.59 -17.06 16.21
CA ASP A 145 -15.82 -17.09 14.75
C ASP A 145 -15.77 -15.70 14.08
N ILE A 146 -15.19 -14.69 14.74
CA ILE A 146 -14.98 -13.36 14.14
C ILE A 146 -13.56 -13.25 13.58
N GLU A 147 -13.44 -13.28 12.26
CA GLU A 147 -12.22 -12.89 11.54
C GLU A 147 -12.24 -11.39 11.22
N VAL A 148 -11.26 -10.63 11.73
CA VAL A 148 -11.13 -9.19 11.47
C VAL A 148 -10.10 -8.95 10.36
N ALA A 149 -10.48 -8.14 9.37
CA ALA A 149 -9.62 -7.77 8.23
C ALA A 149 -8.25 -7.19 8.65
N THR A 150 -8.15 -6.59 9.83
CA THR A 150 -6.89 -6.08 10.39
C THR A 150 -5.93 -7.19 10.80
N VAL A 151 -6.43 -8.32 11.34
CA VAL A 151 -5.63 -9.52 11.60
C VAL A 151 -5.14 -10.11 10.28
N MET A 152 -5.97 -10.09 9.24
CA MET A 152 -5.58 -10.52 7.89
C MET A 152 -4.50 -9.62 7.28
N ALA A 153 -4.54 -8.30 7.53
CA ALA A 153 -3.52 -7.35 7.05
C ALA A 153 -2.16 -7.57 7.73
N ILE A 154 -2.14 -7.80 9.05
CA ILE A 154 -0.91 -8.17 9.77
C ILE A 154 -0.42 -9.53 9.26
N HIS A 155 -1.31 -10.53 9.19
CA HIS A 155 -0.97 -11.88 8.74
C HIS A 155 -0.33 -11.86 7.35
N ALA A 156 -0.92 -11.12 6.40
CA ALA A 156 -0.38 -10.97 5.06
C ALA A 156 1.03 -10.34 5.06
N LYS A 157 1.29 -9.36 5.93
CA LYS A 157 2.61 -8.74 6.07
C LYS A 157 3.63 -9.64 6.74
N LEU A 158 3.25 -10.36 7.78
CA LEU A 158 4.13 -11.31 8.44
C LEU A 158 4.47 -12.49 7.50
N GLU A 159 3.52 -12.95 6.68
CA GLU A 159 3.78 -14.00 5.67
C GLU A 159 4.70 -13.49 4.55
N TYR A 160 4.56 -12.22 4.16
CA TYR A 160 5.49 -11.57 3.25
C TYR A 160 6.90 -11.49 3.85
N LEU A 161 7.05 -11.05 5.10
CA LEU A 161 8.34 -11.00 5.80
C LEU A 161 9.02 -12.37 5.84
N LYS A 162 8.27 -13.42 6.18
CA LYS A 162 8.75 -14.81 6.15
C LYS A 162 9.29 -15.22 4.77
N THR A 163 8.57 -14.86 3.72
CA THR A 163 8.96 -15.14 2.33
C THR A 163 10.22 -14.35 1.94
N SER A 164 10.32 -13.09 2.37
CA SER A 164 11.46 -12.22 2.11
C SER A 164 12.75 -12.75 2.75
N PHE A 165 12.73 -13.06 4.05
CA PHE A 165 13.90 -13.62 4.74
C PHE A 165 14.38 -14.92 4.09
N SER A 166 13.43 -15.78 3.71
CA SER A 166 13.74 -17.03 3.04
C SER A 166 14.45 -16.80 1.70
N LYS A 167 14.04 -15.78 0.94
CA LYS A 167 14.65 -15.41 -0.32
C LYS A 167 16.04 -14.81 -0.13
N ASP A 168 16.22 -13.91 0.83
CA ASP A 168 17.52 -13.26 1.10
C ASP A 168 18.59 -14.27 1.52
N ILE A 169 18.20 -15.28 2.31
CA ILE A 169 19.09 -16.38 2.72
C ILE A 169 19.50 -17.20 1.49
N LEU A 170 18.57 -17.50 0.58
CA LEU A 170 18.85 -18.26 -0.64
C LEU A 170 19.73 -17.47 -1.61
N ASP A 171 19.46 -16.18 -1.80
CA ASP A 171 20.23 -15.30 -2.67
C ASP A 171 21.66 -15.14 -2.13
N THR A 172 21.82 -14.95 -0.81
CA THR A 172 23.13 -14.88 -0.15
C THR A 172 23.91 -16.18 -0.30
N ALA A 173 23.25 -17.33 -0.17
CA ALA A 173 23.88 -18.63 -0.33
C ALA A 173 24.30 -18.89 -1.78
N SER A 174 23.48 -18.46 -2.75
CA SER A 174 23.80 -18.54 -4.18
C SER A 174 25.01 -17.67 -4.52
N VAL A 175 25.05 -16.41 -4.06
CA VAL A 175 26.17 -15.49 -4.30
C VAL A 175 27.48 -16.02 -3.68
N LYS A 176 27.41 -16.61 -2.49
CA LYS A 176 28.58 -17.16 -1.79
C LYS A 176 28.93 -18.59 -2.19
N ASN A 177 28.18 -19.20 -3.12
CA ASN A 177 28.27 -20.60 -3.50
C ASN A 177 28.31 -21.55 -2.28
N ALA A 178 27.51 -21.23 -1.26
CA ALA A 178 27.48 -21.93 0.01
C ALA A 178 26.38 -23.00 0.00
N ALA A 179 26.72 -24.23 0.43
CA ALA A 179 25.72 -25.27 0.62
C ALA A 179 24.85 -24.96 1.84
N LEU A 180 23.54 -24.78 1.65
CA LEU A 180 22.57 -24.69 2.75
C LEU A 180 22.32 -26.09 3.31
N PHE A 181 22.69 -26.32 4.57
CA PHE A 181 22.47 -27.61 5.25
C PHE A 181 21.14 -27.69 6.02
N THR A 182 20.32 -26.64 5.98
CA THR A 182 19.05 -26.55 6.71
C THR A 182 18.03 -25.68 5.96
N SER A 183 16.77 -25.68 6.41
CA SER A 183 15.72 -24.84 5.83
C SER A 183 15.93 -23.35 6.11
N PRO A 184 15.61 -22.45 5.16
CA PRO A 184 15.68 -21.00 5.35
C PRO A 184 14.81 -20.47 6.51
N GLU A 185 13.70 -21.14 6.81
CA GLU A 185 12.81 -20.81 7.93
C GLU A 185 13.50 -21.03 9.30
N LEU A 186 14.33 -22.08 9.41
CA LEU A 186 15.10 -22.33 10.63
C LEU A 186 16.28 -21.35 10.77
N LEU A 187 16.85 -20.90 9.65
CA LEU A 187 17.96 -19.94 9.64
C LEU A 187 17.52 -18.50 9.96
N SER A 188 16.34 -18.11 9.46
CA SER A 188 15.75 -16.80 9.77
C SER A 188 15.14 -16.73 11.17
N GLY A 189 14.87 -17.89 11.80
CA GLY A 189 14.23 -17.94 13.12
C GLY A 189 12.79 -17.39 13.11
N PHE A 190 12.18 -17.25 11.92
CA PHE A 190 10.86 -16.65 11.73
C PHE A 190 10.01 -17.51 10.79
N GLY A 191 9.00 -18.16 11.36
CA GLY A 191 8.10 -19.05 10.62
C GLY A 191 6.65 -18.96 11.11
N ALA A 192 5.82 -19.91 10.68
CA ALA A 192 4.38 -19.89 10.96
C ALA A 192 4.04 -19.83 12.46
N THR A 193 4.89 -20.41 13.33
CA THR A 193 4.75 -20.35 14.79
C THR A 193 4.90 -18.92 15.32
N GLN A 194 5.95 -18.20 14.89
CA GLN A 194 6.20 -16.81 15.29
C GLN A 194 5.12 -15.88 14.73
N ILE A 195 4.65 -16.11 13.50
CA ILE A 195 3.51 -15.38 12.93
C ILE A 195 2.27 -15.57 13.82
N HIS A 196 1.95 -16.81 14.18
CA HIS A 196 0.79 -17.12 15.02
C HIS A 196 0.90 -16.49 16.42
N GLN A 197 2.07 -16.56 17.05
CA GLN A 197 2.35 -15.92 18.35
C GLN A 197 2.19 -14.39 18.25
N THR A 198 2.70 -13.78 17.18
CA THR A 198 2.58 -12.34 16.93
C THR A 198 1.11 -11.92 16.81
N LEU A 199 0.32 -12.66 16.03
CA LEU A 199 -1.12 -12.38 15.86
C LEU A 199 -1.92 -12.58 17.14
N THR A 200 -1.60 -13.63 17.91
CA THR A 200 -2.27 -13.96 19.17
C THR A 200 -1.99 -12.91 20.25
N ASN A 201 -0.74 -12.43 20.31
CA ASN A 201 -0.29 -11.48 21.32
C ASN A 201 -0.26 -10.03 20.85
N CYS A 202 -0.74 -9.73 19.63
CA CYS A 202 -0.66 -8.42 18.99
C CYS A 202 -1.16 -7.27 19.86
N GLN A 203 -2.17 -7.51 20.70
CA GLN A 203 -2.73 -6.52 21.62
C GLN A 203 -1.77 -6.06 22.72
N TYR A 204 -0.63 -6.73 22.90
CA TYR A 204 0.41 -6.41 23.87
C TYR A 204 1.70 -5.89 23.23
N LEU A 205 1.78 -5.84 21.89
CA LEU A 205 3.01 -5.52 21.16
C LEU A 205 3.08 -4.04 20.81
N PHE A 206 3.63 -3.21 21.70
CA PHE A 206 3.77 -1.76 21.50
C PHE A 206 5.23 -1.31 21.37
N SER A 207 6.18 -2.20 21.67
CA SER A 207 7.62 -1.98 21.60
C SER A 207 8.36 -3.25 21.21
N VAL A 208 9.61 -3.13 20.75
CA VAL A 208 10.48 -4.29 20.45
C VAL A 208 10.68 -5.18 21.68
N ALA A 209 10.69 -4.59 22.89
CA ALA A 209 10.77 -5.34 24.14
C ALA A 209 9.54 -6.23 24.38
N ASP A 210 8.35 -5.78 23.97
CA ASP A 210 7.14 -6.60 24.05
C ASP A 210 7.21 -7.80 23.08
N VAL A 211 7.80 -7.61 21.90
CA VAL A 211 7.97 -8.68 20.92
C VAL A 211 8.84 -9.79 21.48
N HIS A 212 9.99 -9.47 22.07
CA HIS A 212 10.86 -10.47 22.71
C HIS A 212 10.22 -11.15 23.92
N LYS A 213 9.20 -10.54 24.53
CA LYS A 213 8.49 -11.11 25.68
C LYS A 213 7.39 -12.09 25.27
N TYR A 214 6.74 -11.85 24.13
CA TYR A 214 5.52 -12.58 23.73
C TYR A 214 5.68 -13.38 22.43
N VAL A 215 6.81 -13.29 21.74
CA VAL A 215 7.10 -14.02 20.49
C VAL A 215 8.48 -14.66 20.60
N ASP A 216 8.57 -15.96 20.29
CA ASP A 216 9.81 -16.73 20.43
C ASP A 216 10.76 -16.45 19.25
N ILE A 217 11.48 -15.33 19.34
CA ILE A 217 12.39 -14.81 18.33
C ILE A 217 13.80 -14.68 18.91
N TRP A 218 14.77 -15.16 18.14
CA TRP A 218 16.17 -15.24 18.53
C TRP A 218 17.00 -14.12 17.88
N ASP A 219 16.52 -13.58 16.75
CA ASP A 219 17.16 -12.52 15.99
C ASP A 219 16.51 -11.15 16.30
N PRO A 220 17.26 -10.18 16.86
CA PRO A 220 16.77 -8.83 17.12
C PRO A 220 16.26 -8.08 15.88
N SER A 221 16.79 -8.40 14.68
CA SER A 221 16.34 -7.77 13.43
C SER A 221 14.90 -8.15 13.10
N VAL A 222 14.53 -9.40 13.30
CA VAL A 222 13.16 -9.90 13.08
C VAL A 222 12.17 -9.25 14.03
N ALA A 223 12.55 -9.04 15.30
CA ALA A 223 11.67 -8.36 16.27
C ALA A 223 11.41 -6.89 15.87
N THR A 224 12.42 -6.24 15.29
CA THR A 224 12.30 -4.88 14.73
C THR A 224 11.39 -4.87 13.51
N GLU A 225 11.57 -5.79 12.56
CA GLU A 225 10.74 -5.93 11.36
C GLU A 225 9.27 -6.23 11.68
N ILE A 226 9.00 -7.03 12.71
CA ILE A 226 7.63 -7.26 13.21
C ILE A 226 7.03 -5.97 13.74
N MET A 227 7.79 -5.18 14.52
CA MET A 227 7.31 -3.89 15.00
C MET A 227 7.08 -2.91 13.86
N VAL A 228 7.92 -2.92 12.83
CA VAL A 228 7.70 -2.13 11.61
C VAL A 228 6.44 -2.60 10.88
N ALA A 229 6.22 -3.91 10.73
CA ALA A 229 5.01 -4.43 10.10
C ALA A 229 3.75 -4.02 10.88
N ILE A 230 3.79 -4.09 12.21
CA ILE A 230 2.73 -3.62 13.11
C ILE A 230 2.56 -2.09 12.92
N GLN A 231 3.62 -1.30 13.01
CA GLN A 231 3.57 0.16 12.82
C GLN A 231 3.05 0.57 11.45
N GLN A 232 3.40 -0.14 10.39
CA GLN A 232 2.89 0.19 9.06
C GLN A 232 1.43 -0.23 8.85
N VAL A 233 0.91 -1.18 9.63
CA VAL A 233 -0.52 -1.52 9.63
C VAL A 233 -1.30 -0.59 10.55
N PHE A 234 -0.68 -0.13 11.65
CA PHE A 234 -1.39 0.54 12.75
C PHE A 234 -0.97 2.00 13.02
N GLY A 235 0.30 2.35 12.87
CA GLY A 235 0.78 3.73 12.92
C GLY A 235 0.75 4.39 14.31
N ASP A 236 0.49 3.63 15.39
CA ASP A 236 0.39 4.13 16.76
C ASP A 236 1.28 3.39 17.78
N THR A 237 2.41 2.84 17.31
CA THR A 237 3.48 2.28 18.16
C THR A 237 4.49 3.39 18.53
N ASN A 238 4.98 3.41 19.77
CA ASN A 238 6.02 4.36 20.25
C ASN A 238 7.43 4.01 19.70
N TYR A 239 7.50 3.58 18.45
CA TYR A 239 8.76 3.29 17.78
C TYR A 239 9.24 4.59 17.13
N GLU A 240 10.19 5.26 17.79
CA GLU A 240 10.99 6.30 17.17
C GLU A 240 12.11 5.62 16.38
N ASP A 241 12.17 5.88 15.07
CA ASP A 241 13.29 5.48 14.21
C ASP A 241 14.57 6.13 14.74
N ASN A 242 15.30 5.44 15.61
CA ASN A 242 16.66 5.79 15.97
C ASN A 242 17.62 5.20 14.93
N PHE A 243 17.53 5.69 13.69
CA PHE A 243 18.64 5.62 12.75
C PHE A 243 19.54 6.84 13.01
N SER A 244 20.43 6.72 14.01
CA SER A 244 21.62 7.55 14.04
C SER A 244 22.59 7.01 12.99
N GLU A 245 22.82 7.81 11.96
CA GLU A 245 23.92 7.65 11.01
C GLU A 245 25.27 7.74 11.74
N GLU A 246 25.73 6.62 12.32
CA GLU A 246 27.16 6.40 12.52
C GLU A 246 27.53 4.96 12.16
N GLU A 247 28.66 4.86 11.50
CA GLU A 247 29.15 3.76 10.67
C GLU A 247 29.40 2.47 11.47
N ASP A 248 28.74 1.38 11.07
CA ASP A 248 29.44 0.13 10.78
C ASP A 248 28.69 -0.65 9.69
N SER A 249 29.37 -0.75 8.56
CA SER A 249 28.85 -1.05 7.23
C SER A 249 28.62 -2.54 6.94
N ASN A 250 27.59 -2.79 6.11
CA ASN A 250 27.44 -3.87 5.10
C ASN A 250 26.42 -5.00 5.32
N PHE A 251 25.28 -4.76 5.96
CA PHE A 251 24.12 -5.63 5.78
C PHE A 251 22.81 -4.88 6.10
N PHE A 252 21.95 -4.72 5.09
CA PHE A 252 20.59 -4.16 5.16
C PHE A 252 20.42 -2.64 5.30
N SER A 253 20.55 -1.94 4.16
CA SER A 253 19.66 -0.82 3.85
C SER A 253 18.34 -1.43 3.35
N PHE A 254 17.36 -1.60 4.24
CA PHE A 254 16.03 -2.08 3.88
C PHE A 254 15.08 -0.89 3.71
N VAL A 255 15.16 -0.26 2.53
CA VAL A 255 14.19 0.74 2.08
C VAL A 255 13.02 -0.01 1.44
N PHE A 256 11.90 -0.12 2.17
CA PHE A 256 10.65 -0.59 1.59
C PHE A 256 10.03 0.56 0.75
N TRP A 257 10.44 0.64 -0.52
CA TRP A 257 9.90 1.49 -1.60
C TRP A 257 9.48 2.91 -1.20
N GLY A 258 10.48 3.73 -0.86
CA GLY A 258 10.41 5.18 -0.93
C GLY A 258 10.50 5.66 -2.39
N SER A 259 9.82 6.77 -2.68
CA SER A 259 9.69 7.39 -4.02
C SER A 259 10.99 7.75 -4.75
N GLU A 260 12.16 7.63 -4.12
CA GLU A 260 13.45 7.96 -4.72
C GLU A 260 14.05 6.79 -5.54
N GLN A 261 13.77 5.54 -5.18
CA GLN A 261 14.30 4.36 -5.90
C GLN A 261 13.57 4.10 -7.24
N GLU A 262 12.33 4.58 -7.41
CA GLU A 262 11.70 4.62 -8.75
C GLU A 262 12.44 5.61 -9.66
N GLU A 263 12.90 6.75 -9.16
CA GLU A 263 13.61 7.76 -9.97
C GLU A 263 14.99 7.28 -10.44
N GLU A 264 15.74 6.57 -9.59
CA GLU A 264 17.00 5.93 -10.00
C GLU A 264 16.80 4.76 -10.98
N LEU A 265 15.70 4.01 -10.88
CA LEU A 265 15.39 2.92 -11.81
C LEU A 265 15.15 3.43 -13.23
N PHE A 266 14.54 4.62 -13.38
CA PHE A 266 14.37 5.27 -14.69
C PHE A 266 15.65 5.98 -15.17
N HIS A 267 16.52 6.42 -14.26
CA HIS A 267 17.80 7.05 -14.59
C HIS A 267 18.89 6.03 -15.01
N ASN A 268 18.79 4.78 -14.53
CA ASN A 268 19.77 3.70 -14.74
C ASN A 268 19.38 2.71 -15.87
N LEU A 269 18.31 2.96 -16.62
CA LEU A 269 18.03 2.17 -17.83
C LEU A 269 19.12 2.46 -18.89
N PRO A 270 19.86 1.44 -19.38
CA PRO A 270 20.81 1.64 -20.48
C PRO A 270 20.08 2.20 -21.70
N GLU A 271 20.67 3.16 -22.42
CA GLU A 271 20.09 3.67 -23.69
C GLU A 271 19.81 2.54 -24.70
N GLU A 272 20.47 1.39 -24.54
CA GLU A 272 20.32 0.15 -25.31
C GLU A 272 18.95 -0.55 -25.13
N PHE A 273 18.22 -0.28 -24.03
CA PHE A 273 16.83 -0.72 -23.86
C PHE A 273 15.84 0.12 -24.70
N PHE A 274 16.27 1.26 -25.21
CA PHE A 274 15.57 2.03 -26.24
C PHE A 274 16.10 1.59 -27.62
N LEU A 275 15.65 0.40 -28.04
CA LEU A 275 15.90 -0.27 -29.33
C LEU A 275 16.77 0.53 -30.34
N SER A 276 18.02 0.12 -30.44
CA SER A 276 18.87 0.36 -31.61
C SER A 276 18.24 -0.30 -32.84
N VAL A 277 17.83 0.51 -33.81
CA VAL A 277 17.58 0.04 -35.18
C VAL A 277 18.96 -0.06 -35.84
N GLU A 278 19.59 -1.23 -35.75
CA GLU A 278 20.71 -1.55 -36.62
C GLU A 278 20.20 -1.67 -38.06
N ASN A 279 20.74 -0.82 -38.91
CA ASN A 279 20.67 -0.97 -40.37
C ASN A 279 21.32 -2.30 -40.75
N SER A 280 20.53 -3.23 -41.28
CA SER A 280 21.03 -4.30 -42.14
C SER A 280 20.59 -4.04 -43.57
N ASP A 281 21.20 -3.02 -44.18
CA ASP A 281 21.38 -3.01 -45.64
C ASP A 281 22.69 -3.74 -45.91
N SER A 282 22.60 -4.97 -46.42
CA SER A 282 23.68 -5.61 -47.13
C SER A 282 23.10 -6.28 -48.38
N ASP A 283 23.20 -5.53 -49.47
CA ASP A 283 23.56 -5.92 -50.83
C ASP A 283 22.92 -7.17 -51.46
N SER A 284 22.31 -6.98 -52.63
CA SER A 284 23.01 -7.33 -53.88
C SER A 284 22.18 -6.98 -55.12
N ASP A 285 22.83 -6.27 -56.04
CA ASP A 285 22.48 -6.08 -57.44
C ASP A 285 21.95 -7.35 -58.14
N ASN A 286 20.75 -7.25 -58.74
CA ASN A 286 20.42 -7.59 -60.14
C ASN A 286 18.91 -7.48 -60.39
#